data_AF-A0A354T638-F1
#
_entry.id   AF-A0A354T638-F1
#
_cell.length_a   1.000
_cell.length_b   1.000
_cell.length_c   1.000
_cell.angle_alpha   90.00
_cell.angle_beta   90.00
_cell.angle_gamma   90.00
#
_symmetry.space_group_name_H-M   'P 1'
#
loop_
_entity.id
_entity.type
_entity.pdbx_description
1 polymer ?
#
loop_
_entity_poly.entity_id
_entity_poly.type
_entity_poly.pdbx_seq_one_letter_code
_entity_poly.pdbx_strand_id
1 'polypeptide(L)'
;MNRRHILILAAAVPLAARALPFDPNVISRLSLDGKPRSLAIRQGAEVWLGYDLERATVFKTWQAPVGKPGLIKAGFATRSAGEAWFTDQTDDSWQLRRGGQTLPVKVRYLGCSHREKHIELTWELLHETGALKLHERIPLAAAPAADRVARELRVESLADGEELLPPAAMRKAWKITHESKATATSLTGTAPHRFTLP
;
A
#
# COMPACT_ATOMS: atom_id res chain seq x y z
N MET A 1 -21.98 -11.90 65.57
CA MET A 1 -21.80 -13.05 64.66
C MET A 1 -23.06 -13.11 63.79
N ASN A 2 -23.12 -13.04 62.46
CA ASN A 2 -22.18 -13.28 61.37
C ASN A 2 -22.56 -12.39 60.17
N ARG A 3 -21.61 -11.60 59.63
CA ARG A 3 -21.76 -10.95 58.32
C ARG A 3 -21.36 -11.97 57.25
N ARG A 4 -22.33 -12.50 56.49
CA ARG A 4 -22.05 -13.27 55.27
C ARG A 4 -21.65 -12.30 54.17
N HIS A 5 -20.38 -12.35 53.76
CA HIS A 5 -19.90 -11.69 52.55
C HIS A 5 -20.35 -12.52 51.35
N ILE A 6 -21.15 -11.91 50.47
CA ILE A 6 -21.49 -12.48 49.16
C ILE A 6 -20.30 -12.15 48.26
N LEU A 7 -19.47 -13.16 47.97
CA LEU A 7 -18.47 -13.08 46.92
C LEU A 7 -19.19 -13.12 45.57
N ILE A 8 -19.23 -11.99 44.87
CA ILE A 8 -19.63 -11.95 43.46
C ILE A 8 -18.46 -12.55 42.68
N LEU A 9 -18.58 -13.81 42.24
CA LEU A 9 -17.70 -14.33 41.19
C LEU A 9 -18.02 -13.57 39.90
N ALA A 10 -17.17 -12.61 39.54
CA ALA A 10 -17.13 -12.09 38.19
C ALA A 10 -16.64 -13.22 37.28
N ALA A 11 -17.55 -13.82 36.50
CA ALA A 11 -17.19 -14.71 35.42
C ALA A 11 -16.32 -13.91 34.43
N ALA A 12 -15.04 -14.29 34.32
CA ALA A 12 -14.18 -13.77 33.28
C ALA A 12 -14.76 -14.22 31.93
N VAL A 13 -15.40 -13.30 31.21
CA VAL A 13 -15.78 -13.53 29.81
C VAL A 13 -14.46 -13.80 29.08
N PRO A 14 -14.26 -14.98 28.46
CA PRO A 14 -13.10 -15.19 27.64
C PRO A 14 -13.12 -14.11 26.55
N LEU A 15 -12.01 -13.38 26.39
CA LEU A 15 -11.82 -12.53 25.21
C LEU A 15 -11.95 -13.47 24.01
N ALA A 16 -13.14 -13.55 23.42
CA ALA A 16 -13.30 -14.07 22.08
C ALA A 16 -12.25 -13.36 21.26
N ALA A 17 -11.38 -14.13 20.60
CA ALA A 17 -10.34 -13.62 19.71
C ALA A 17 -11.04 -12.72 18.70
N ARG A 18 -11.09 -11.43 19.02
CA ARG A 18 -11.82 -10.44 18.25
C ARG A 18 -11.12 -10.44 16.92
N ALA A 19 -11.81 -10.93 15.89
CA ALA A 19 -11.24 -11.05 14.56
C ALA A 19 -10.55 -9.72 14.25
N LEU A 20 -9.24 -9.78 14.00
CA LEU A 20 -8.51 -8.57 13.66
C LEU A 20 -9.21 -7.92 12.47
N PRO A 21 -9.26 -6.59 12.39
CA PRO A 21 -9.87 -5.91 11.24
C PRO A 21 -9.21 -6.28 9.91
N PHE A 22 -8.07 -6.97 9.95
CA PHE A 22 -7.28 -7.40 8.82
C PHE A 22 -6.81 -8.85 9.00
N ASP A 23 -6.75 -9.59 7.89
CA ASP A 23 -6.07 -10.89 7.85
C ASP A 23 -4.55 -10.64 7.76
N PRO A 24 -3.76 -10.99 8.79
CA PRO A 24 -2.32 -10.77 8.79
C PRO A 24 -1.56 -11.57 7.70
N ASN A 25 -2.21 -12.57 7.08
CA ASN A 25 -1.66 -13.32 5.95
C ASN A 25 -1.86 -12.64 4.60
N VAL A 26 -2.68 -11.58 4.58
CA VAL A 26 -2.97 -10.76 3.39
C VAL A 26 -2.32 -9.39 3.52
N ILE A 27 -2.40 -8.77 4.70
CA ILE A 27 -1.87 -7.43 4.96
C ILE A 27 -1.24 -7.36 6.34
N SER A 28 -0.02 -6.83 6.44
CA SER A 28 0.73 -6.79 7.69
C SER A 28 1.46 -5.45 7.83
N ARG A 29 1.16 -4.71 8.90
CA ARG A 29 1.83 -3.44 9.25
C ARG A 29 3.00 -3.71 10.18
N LEU A 30 4.20 -3.29 9.78
CA LEU A 30 5.45 -3.71 10.42
C LEU A 30 6.63 -2.84 9.96
N SER A 31 7.80 -3.06 10.57
CA SER A 31 9.06 -2.63 9.99
C SER A 31 9.55 -3.72 9.02
N LEU A 32 9.58 -3.41 7.72
CA LEU A 32 9.91 -4.35 6.65
C LEU A 32 11.30 -4.05 6.08
N ASP A 33 12.20 -5.03 6.07
CA ASP A 33 13.52 -4.89 5.45
C ASP A 33 14.30 -3.67 5.94
N GLY A 34 14.16 -3.34 7.23
CA GLY A 34 14.78 -2.17 7.86
C GLY A 34 14.04 -0.84 7.65
N LYS A 35 12.98 -0.82 6.83
CA LYS A 35 12.15 0.36 6.62
C LYS A 35 11.06 0.44 7.72
N PRO A 36 11.02 1.52 8.53
CA PRO A 36 9.97 1.70 9.53
C PRO A 36 8.67 2.14 8.86
N ARG A 37 7.55 2.08 9.61
CA ARG A 37 6.22 2.54 9.15
C ARG A 37 5.85 1.94 7.79
N SER A 38 6.17 0.66 7.59
CA SER A 38 5.90 -0.04 6.35
C SER A 38 4.65 -0.91 6.44
N LEU A 39 4.21 -1.36 5.27
CA LEU A 39 3.10 -2.28 5.10
C LEU A 39 3.49 -3.33 4.06
N ALA A 40 3.17 -4.58 4.29
CA ALA A 40 3.24 -5.63 3.28
C ALA A 40 1.81 -6.04 2.89
N ILE A 41 1.53 -6.09 1.58
CA ILE A 41 0.25 -6.57 1.03
C ILE A 41 0.54 -7.72 0.08
N ARG A 42 -0.21 -8.81 0.22
CA ARG A 42 -0.15 -9.97 -0.66
C ARG A 42 -1.15 -9.82 -1.81
N GLN A 43 -0.71 -10.17 -3.02
CA GLN A 43 -1.52 -10.27 -4.22
C GLN A 43 -1.46 -11.71 -4.74
N GLY A 44 -2.60 -12.39 -4.79
CA GLY A 44 -2.65 -13.82 -5.07
C GLY A 44 -1.97 -14.66 -3.99
N ALA A 45 -1.38 -15.79 -4.39
CA ALA A 45 -0.79 -16.74 -3.45
C ALA A 45 0.67 -16.40 -3.08
N GLU A 46 1.46 -15.83 -3.97
CA GLU A 46 2.91 -15.77 -3.72
C GLU A 46 3.49 -14.37 -3.88
N VAL A 47 2.73 -13.43 -4.43
CA VAL A 47 3.26 -12.10 -4.74
C VAL A 47 3.00 -11.15 -3.59
N TRP A 48 3.99 -10.34 -3.26
CA TRP A 48 3.93 -9.35 -2.20
C TRP A 48 4.41 -7.99 -2.67
N LEU A 49 3.79 -6.95 -2.11
CA LEU A 49 4.13 -5.55 -2.29
C LEU A 49 4.47 -4.96 -0.92
N GLY A 50 5.66 -4.39 -0.80
CA GLY A 50 6.15 -3.67 0.37
C GLY A 50 6.02 -2.17 0.13
N TYR A 51 5.31 -1.50 1.03
CA TYR A 51 5.01 -0.07 0.96
C TYR A 51 5.77 0.73 2.01
N ASP A 52 6.26 1.90 1.58
CA ASP A 52 6.67 2.99 2.44
C ASP A 52 5.45 3.89 2.65
N LEU A 53 4.85 3.83 3.84
CA LEU A 53 3.64 4.59 4.12
C LEU A 53 3.91 6.09 4.22
N GLU A 54 5.14 6.50 4.51
CA GLU A 54 5.51 7.92 4.61
C GLU A 54 5.72 8.56 3.25
N ARG A 55 6.01 7.76 2.22
CA ARG A 55 6.25 8.24 0.86
C ARG A 55 5.11 7.93 -0.10
N ALA A 56 4.14 7.10 0.32
CA ALA A 56 3.09 6.58 -0.56
C ALA A 56 3.68 5.85 -1.78
N THR A 57 4.70 5.02 -1.56
CA THR A 57 5.39 4.28 -2.63
C THR A 57 5.47 2.80 -2.31
N VAL A 58 5.47 1.99 -3.36
CA VAL A 58 5.98 0.62 -3.25
C VAL A 58 7.49 0.74 -3.27
N PHE A 59 8.17 0.20 -2.26
CA PHE A 59 9.63 0.15 -2.25
C PHE A 59 10.16 -1.24 -2.61
N LYS A 60 9.31 -2.28 -2.58
CA LYS A 60 9.72 -3.63 -2.97
C LYS A 60 8.53 -4.43 -3.50
N THR A 61 8.74 -5.22 -4.55
CA THR A 61 7.85 -6.32 -4.90
C THR A 61 8.65 -7.61 -4.99
N TRP A 62 8.06 -8.72 -4.56
CA TRP A 62 8.74 -10.00 -4.58
C TRP A 62 7.75 -11.17 -4.67
N GLN A 63 8.25 -12.30 -5.14
CA GLN A 63 7.56 -13.58 -5.08
C GLN A 63 8.11 -14.40 -3.93
N ALA A 64 7.23 -14.90 -3.07
CA ALA A 64 7.55 -15.86 -2.03
C ALA A 64 7.99 -17.19 -2.65
N PRO A 65 8.92 -17.94 -2.02
CA PRO A 65 9.23 -19.28 -2.47
C PRO A 65 8.00 -20.19 -2.37
N VAL A 66 7.85 -21.11 -3.31
CA VAL A 66 6.70 -22.04 -3.36
C VAL A 66 6.52 -22.75 -2.01
N GLY A 67 5.29 -22.67 -1.47
CA GLY A 67 4.92 -23.30 -0.20
C GLY A 67 5.59 -22.70 1.05
N LYS A 68 6.29 -21.57 0.93
CA LYS A 68 6.96 -20.87 2.04
C LYS A 68 6.36 -19.48 2.25
N PRO A 69 6.44 -18.92 3.47
CA PRO A 69 5.95 -17.57 3.72
C PRO A 69 6.82 -16.53 3.00
N GLY A 70 6.18 -15.48 2.45
CA GLY A 70 6.88 -14.34 1.84
C GLY A 70 7.44 -13.33 2.85
N LEU A 71 7.10 -13.49 4.13
CA LEU A 71 7.55 -12.65 5.24
C LEU A 71 8.16 -13.53 6.32
N ILE A 72 9.37 -13.19 6.77
CA ILE A 72 10.05 -13.84 7.89
C ILE A 72 10.12 -12.85 9.05
N LYS A 73 9.52 -13.22 10.18
CA LYS A 73 9.53 -12.42 11.41
C LYS A 73 10.62 -12.93 12.34
N ALA A 74 11.47 -12.02 12.83
CA ALA A 74 12.50 -12.31 13.83
C ALA A 74 12.47 -11.19 14.88
N GLY A 75 11.84 -11.47 16.04
CA GLY A 75 11.56 -10.45 17.05
C GLY A 75 10.67 -9.32 16.50
N PHE A 76 11.13 -8.08 16.64
CA PHE A 76 10.41 -6.89 16.13
C PHE A 76 10.75 -6.54 14.67
N ALA A 77 11.65 -7.29 14.03
CA ALA A 77 12.02 -7.08 12.64
C ALA A 77 11.28 -8.08 11.74
N THR A 78 10.81 -7.59 10.59
CA THR A 78 10.32 -8.47 9.51
C THR A 78 11.18 -8.26 8.27
N ARG A 79 11.48 -9.36 7.58
CA ARG A 79 12.17 -9.35 6.30
C ARG A 79 11.31 -10.00 5.23
N SER A 80 11.41 -9.50 4.00
CA SER A 80 10.88 -10.21 2.83
C SER A 80 11.71 -11.45 2.54
N ALA A 81 11.06 -12.47 1.98
CA ALA A 81 11.70 -13.73 1.59
C ALA A 81 11.24 -14.13 0.19
N GLY A 82 12.21 -14.47 -0.66
CA GLY A 82 11.99 -14.90 -2.04
C GLY A 82 12.67 -13.99 -3.06
N GLU A 83 12.19 -14.05 -4.30
CA GLU A 83 12.80 -13.34 -5.44
C GLU A 83 12.24 -11.93 -5.56
N ALA A 84 13.11 -10.92 -5.49
CA ALA A 84 12.70 -9.52 -5.68
C ALA A 84 12.57 -9.21 -7.18
N TRP A 85 11.44 -8.64 -7.57
CA TRP A 85 11.18 -8.18 -8.94
C TRP A 85 11.33 -6.67 -9.09
N PHE A 86 11.13 -5.94 -8.00
CA PHE A 86 11.34 -4.50 -7.93
C PHE A 86 11.90 -4.13 -6.56
N THR A 87 12.82 -3.17 -6.53
CA THR A 87 13.29 -2.54 -5.31
C THR A 87 13.60 -1.07 -5.59
N ASP A 88 13.07 -0.19 -4.76
CA ASP A 88 13.37 1.23 -4.75
C ASP A 88 14.10 1.57 -3.45
N GLN A 89 15.34 2.04 -3.61
CA GLN A 89 16.19 2.49 -2.51
C GLN A 89 16.37 4.01 -2.51
N THR A 90 15.68 4.72 -3.41
CA THR A 90 15.79 6.16 -3.57
C THR A 90 14.94 6.92 -2.56
N ASP A 91 15.24 8.21 -2.42
CA ASP A 91 14.46 9.18 -1.65
C ASP A 91 13.52 10.03 -2.51
N ASP A 92 13.26 9.57 -3.74
CA ASP A 92 12.38 10.24 -4.67
C ASP A 92 10.96 10.32 -4.12
N SER A 93 10.32 11.45 -4.36
CA SER A 93 8.97 11.75 -3.92
C SER A 93 8.04 12.01 -5.11
N TRP A 94 6.74 11.93 -4.82
CA TRP A 94 5.71 12.41 -5.73
C TRP A 94 5.90 13.91 -6.02
N GLN A 95 5.54 14.33 -7.23
CA GLN A 95 5.59 15.74 -7.63
C GLN A 95 4.31 16.15 -8.33
N LEU A 96 3.84 17.37 -8.09
CA LEU A 96 2.68 17.94 -8.79
C LEU A 96 3.17 18.86 -9.90
N ARG A 97 2.78 18.58 -11.14
CA ARG A 97 2.99 19.49 -12.27
C ARG A 97 1.77 20.37 -12.49
N ARG A 98 1.95 21.68 -12.41
CA ARG A 98 0.89 22.70 -12.58
C ARG A 98 1.46 23.92 -13.30
N GLY A 99 0.83 24.35 -14.39
CA GLY A 99 1.24 25.57 -15.11
C GLY A 99 2.70 25.55 -15.59
N GLY A 100 3.21 24.38 -15.99
CA GLY A 100 4.61 24.20 -16.42
C GLY A 100 5.65 24.12 -15.28
N GLN A 101 5.23 24.28 -14.02
CA GLN A 101 6.08 24.15 -12.85
C GLN A 101 5.91 22.77 -12.20
N THR A 102 6.97 22.31 -11.54
CA THR A 102 6.98 21.09 -10.74
C THR A 102 7.08 21.46 -9.27
N LEU A 103 6.07 21.07 -8.49
CA LEU A 103 5.94 21.39 -7.07
C LEU A 103 6.15 20.12 -6.22
N PRO A 104 6.90 20.21 -5.12
CA PRO A 104 7.00 19.10 -4.18
C PRO A 104 5.66 18.89 -3.46
N VAL A 105 5.37 17.64 -3.08
CA VAL A 105 4.24 17.33 -2.20
C VAL A 105 4.72 16.63 -0.92
N LYS A 106 4.08 16.93 0.20
CA LYS A 106 4.26 16.20 1.47
C LYS A 106 3.19 15.14 1.59
N VAL A 107 3.58 13.93 1.94
CA VAL A 107 2.68 12.78 2.02
C VAL A 107 2.19 12.60 3.45
N ARG A 108 0.90 12.34 3.61
CA ARG A 108 0.28 11.94 4.89
C ARG A 108 -0.56 10.69 4.68
N TYR A 109 -0.18 9.58 5.31
CA TYR A 109 -0.96 8.34 5.27
C TYR A 109 -2.27 8.48 6.04
N LEU A 110 -3.39 8.16 5.38
CA LEU A 110 -4.74 8.24 5.96
C LEU A 110 -5.28 6.88 6.40
N GLY A 111 -4.73 5.76 5.91
CA GLY A 111 -5.09 4.43 6.38
C GLY A 111 -5.22 3.39 5.26
N CYS A 112 -5.63 2.19 5.67
CA CYS A 112 -5.94 1.07 4.79
C CYS A 112 -7.31 0.48 5.13
N SER A 113 -7.98 -0.07 4.14
CA SER A 113 -9.21 -0.84 4.30
C SER A 113 -9.10 -2.17 3.56
N HIS A 114 -9.56 -3.25 4.19
CA HIS A 114 -9.72 -4.54 3.54
C HIS A 114 -11.12 -4.61 2.93
N ARG A 115 -11.19 -4.74 1.60
CA ARG A 115 -12.43 -4.98 0.86
C ARG A 115 -12.42 -6.41 0.35
N GLU A 116 -13.59 -6.94 0.01
CA GLU A 116 -13.76 -8.33 -0.45
C GLU A 116 -12.78 -8.74 -1.56
N LYS A 117 -12.46 -7.83 -2.50
CA LYS A 117 -11.65 -8.13 -3.69
C LYS A 117 -10.30 -7.40 -3.74
N HIS A 118 -10.06 -6.46 -2.84
CA HIS A 118 -8.86 -5.62 -2.86
C HIS A 118 -8.53 -5.04 -1.48
N ILE A 119 -7.27 -4.66 -1.29
CA ILE A 119 -6.89 -3.70 -0.27
C ILE A 119 -6.96 -2.29 -0.86
N GLU A 120 -7.54 -1.35 -0.12
CA GLU A 120 -7.53 0.07 -0.46
C GLU A 120 -6.57 0.80 0.50
N LEU A 121 -5.66 1.59 -0.06
CA LEU A 121 -4.79 2.50 0.66
C LEU A 121 -5.15 3.95 0.31
N THR A 122 -5.02 4.85 1.28
CA THR A 122 -5.32 6.26 1.07
C THR A 122 -4.24 7.14 1.68
N TRP A 123 -3.82 8.15 0.93
CA TRP A 123 -2.93 9.20 1.36
C TRP A 123 -3.49 10.56 0.99
N GLU A 124 -3.04 11.58 1.72
CA GLU A 124 -3.15 12.97 1.33
C GLU A 124 -1.79 13.47 0.84
N LEU A 125 -1.79 14.22 -0.25
CA LEU A 125 -0.61 14.85 -0.83
C LEU A 125 -0.77 16.36 -0.69
N LEU A 126 -0.05 16.93 0.27
CA LEU A 126 -0.10 18.34 0.64
C LEU A 126 0.86 19.15 -0.24
N HIS A 127 0.37 20.23 -0.83
CA HIS A 127 1.16 21.22 -1.56
C HIS A 127 0.80 22.63 -1.05
N GLU A 128 1.52 23.66 -1.51
CA GLU A 128 1.42 25.02 -0.94
C GLU A 128 0.00 25.62 -0.97
N THR A 129 -0.81 25.23 -1.93
CA THR A 129 -2.14 25.79 -2.20
C THR A 129 -3.29 24.84 -1.84
N GLY A 130 -3.01 23.65 -1.30
CA GLY A 130 -4.06 22.68 -0.99
C GLY A 130 -3.57 21.26 -0.79
N ALA A 131 -4.49 20.32 -0.99
CA ALA A 131 -4.26 18.90 -0.79
C ALA A 131 -4.96 18.08 -1.87
N LEU A 132 -4.28 17.05 -2.35
CA LEU A 132 -4.85 15.99 -3.19
C LEU A 132 -5.08 14.75 -2.34
N LYS A 133 -6.04 13.89 -2.71
CA LYS A 133 -6.14 12.55 -2.13
C LYS A 133 -5.71 11.51 -3.13
N LEU A 134 -4.74 10.69 -2.76
CA LEU A 134 -4.30 9.55 -3.53
C LEU A 134 -4.95 8.29 -2.97
N HIS A 135 -5.70 7.59 -3.82
CA HIS A 135 -6.27 6.29 -3.54
C HIS A 135 -5.51 5.24 -4.34
N GLU A 136 -5.18 4.13 -3.69
CA GLU A 136 -4.60 2.97 -4.35
C GLU A 136 -5.40 1.72 -4.03
N ARG A 137 -5.73 0.94 -5.06
CA ARG A 137 -6.38 -0.37 -4.95
C ARG A 137 -5.43 -1.46 -5.39
N ILE A 138 -5.26 -2.45 -4.51
CA ILE A 138 -4.43 -3.63 -4.74
C ILE A 138 -5.37 -4.84 -4.80
N PRO A 139 -5.64 -5.41 -5.98
CA PRO A 139 -6.42 -6.64 -6.10
C PRO A 139 -5.85 -7.77 -5.24
N LEU A 140 -6.72 -8.52 -4.56
CA LEU A 140 -6.33 -9.71 -3.80
C LEU A 140 -6.09 -10.92 -4.69
N ALA A 141 -6.72 -10.96 -5.86
CA ALA A 141 -6.46 -11.98 -6.88
C ALA A 141 -5.07 -11.77 -7.50
N ALA A 142 -4.47 -12.85 -8.03
CA ALA A 142 -3.22 -12.75 -8.76
C ALA A 142 -3.36 -11.78 -9.95
N ALA A 143 -2.26 -11.11 -10.29
CA ALA A 143 -2.19 -10.32 -11.51
C ALA A 143 -2.39 -11.22 -12.75
N PRO A 144 -2.88 -10.69 -13.89
CA PRO A 144 -2.96 -11.45 -15.14
C PRO A 144 -1.57 -11.95 -15.56
N ALA A 145 -1.49 -13.08 -16.26
CA ALA A 145 -0.21 -13.73 -16.60
C ALA A 145 0.82 -12.85 -17.35
N ALA A 146 0.37 -11.77 -17.99
CA ALA A 146 1.24 -10.81 -18.66
C ALA A 146 1.93 -9.80 -17.70
N ASP A 147 1.47 -9.73 -16.45
CA ASP A 147 1.95 -8.80 -15.43
C ASP A 147 2.33 -9.60 -14.16
N ARG A 148 3.45 -9.26 -13.53
CA ARG A 148 3.84 -9.81 -12.22
C ARG A 148 2.98 -9.26 -11.09
N VAL A 149 2.61 -7.99 -11.21
CA VAL A 149 1.87 -7.22 -10.20
C VAL A 149 0.93 -6.25 -10.88
N ALA A 150 -0.26 -6.02 -10.32
CA ALA A 150 -1.19 -5.00 -10.77
C ALA A 150 -1.75 -4.17 -9.58
N ARG A 151 -1.89 -2.87 -9.79
CA ARG A 151 -2.54 -1.94 -8.85
C ARG A 151 -3.20 -0.79 -9.62
N GLU A 152 -4.20 -0.17 -9.01
CA GLU A 152 -4.91 0.97 -9.59
C GLU A 152 -4.78 2.18 -8.69
N LEU A 153 -4.34 3.30 -9.25
CA LEU A 153 -4.18 4.55 -8.51
C LEU A 153 -5.16 5.59 -9.07
N ARG A 154 -5.76 6.36 -8.18
CA ARG A 154 -6.67 7.45 -8.53
C ARG A 154 -6.35 8.66 -7.66
N VAL A 155 -6.36 9.84 -8.25
CA VAL A 155 -6.16 11.11 -7.54
C VAL A 155 -7.50 11.87 -7.51
N GLU A 156 -7.89 12.36 -6.34
CA GLU A 156 -9.00 13.29 -6.19
C GLU A 156 -8.46 14.73 -6.14
N SER A 157 -9.30 15.66 -6.62
CA SER A 157 -9.01 17.11 -6.60
C SER A 157 -7.83 17.55 -7.48
N LEU A 158 -7.41 16.71 -8.44
CA LEU A 158 -6.46 17.10 -9.47
C LEU A 158 -7.20 17.93 -10.53
N ALA A 159 -6.77 19.17 -10.78
CA ALA A 159 -7.43 20.05 -11.73
C ALA A 159 -7.07 19.72 -13.19
N ASP A 160 -7.86 20.23 -14.14
CA ASP A 160 -7.60 20.06 -15.57
C ASP A 160 -6.22 20.61 -15.95
N GLY A 161 -5.43 19.80 -16.68
CA GLY A 161 -4.07 20.14 -17.08
C GLY A 161 -3.00 19.96 -15.99
N GLU A 162 -3.38 19.54 -14.78
CA GLU A 162 -2.43 19.12 -13.75
C GLU A 162 -2.05 17.66 -13.91
N GLU A 163 -0.84 17.33 -13.45
CA GLU A 163 -0.36 15.97 -13.46
C GLU A 163 0.34 15.62 -12.15
N LEU A 164 0.02 14.46 -11.61
CA LEU A 164 0.76 13.91 -10.48
C LEU A 164 1.83 12.95 -11.03
N LEU A 165 3.10 13.29 -10.82
CA LEU A 165 4.25 12.50 -11.25
C LEU A 165 4.66 11.51 -10.16
N PRO A 166 4.65 10.20 -10.45
CA PRO A 166 5.23 9.21 -9.55
C PRO A 166 6.74 9.37 -9.41
N PRO A 167 7.34 8.84 -8.33
CA PRO A 167 8.79 8.73 -8.17
C PRO A 167 9.47 8.13 -9.41
N ALA A 168 10.71 8.52 -9.69
CA ALA A 168 11.36 8.14 -10.95
C ALA A 168 11.56 6.63 -11.08
N ALA A 169 11.91 5.93 -9.99
CA ALA A 169 12.02 4.47 -9.97
C ALA A 169 10.70 3.79 -10.38
N MET A 170 9.57 4.29 -9.88
CA MET A 170 8.25 3.81 -10.27
C MET A 170 7.96 4.08 -11.75
N ARG A 171 8.19 5.30 -12.25
CA ARG A 171 7.99 5.64 -13.67
C ARG A 171 8.85 4.82 -14.62
N LYS A 172 10.03 4.41 -14.18
CA LYS A 172 10.97 3.59 -14.98
C LYS A 172 10.55 2.12 -15.02
N ALA A 173 10.12 1.55 -13.89
CA ALA A 173 9.87 0.13 -13.77
C ALA A 173 8.41 -0.28 -14.04
N TRP A 174 7.46 0.61 -13.80
CA TRP A 174 6.03 0.30 -13.89
C TRP A 174 5.43 0.84 -15.17
N LYS A 175 4.67 -0.01 -15.85
CA LYS A 175 3.81 0.42 -16.94
C LYS A 175 2.57 1.09 -16.36
N ILE A 176 2.35 2.34 -16.73
CA ILE A 176 1.16 3.11 -16.32
C ILE A 176 0.22 3.18 -17.52
N THR A 177 -1.05 2.86 -17.32
CA THR A 177 -2.07 2.95 -18.36
C THR A 177 -3.29 3.71 -17.87
N HIS A 178 -3.83 4.56 -18.74
CA HIS A 178 -5.07 5.30 -18.51
C HIS A 178 -6.09 4.94 -19.59
N GLU A 179 -7.37 4.78 -19.19
CA GLU A 179 -8.49 4.51 -20.10
C GLU A 179 -8.20 3.47 -21.20
N SER A 180 -7.59 2.35 -20.77
CA SER A 180 -7.40 1.11 -21.53
C SER A 180 -6.45 1.13 -22.73
N LYS A 181 -5.76 2.22 -23.14
CA LYS A 181 -4.90 2.16 -24.35
C LYS A 181 -3.60 2.96 -24.37
N ALA A 182 -3.42 4.04 -23.60
CA ALA A 182 -2.20 4.84 -23.65
C ALA A 182 -1.24 4.51 -22.51
N THR A 183 0.05 4.30 -22.82
CA THR A 183 1.12 4.31 -21.82
C THR A 183 1.28 5.74 -21.30
N ALA A 184 1.05 5.95 -20.02
CA ALA A 184 1.21 7.23 -19.34
C ALA A 184 2.54 7.27 -18.57
N THR A 185 2.99 8.48 -18.21
CA THR A 185 4.15 8.68 -17.31
C THR A 185 3.77 9.43 -16.03
N SER A 186 2.53 9.88 -15.93
CA SER A 186 1.92 10.63 -14.82
C SER A 186 0.46 10.21 -14.65
N LEU A 187 -0.16 10.61 -13.53
CA LEU A 187 -1.60 10.49 -13.31
C LEU A 187 -2.25 11.83 -13.67
N THR A 188 -3.32 11.78 -14.46
CA THR A 188 -4.06 12.96 -14.91
C THR A 188 -5.56 12.80 -14.67
N GLY A 189 -6.27 13.89 -14.43
CA GLY A 189 -7.70 13.84 -14.11
C GLY A 189 -8.02 12.99 -12.86
N THR A 190 -9.25 12.49 -12.79
CA THR A 190 -9.78 11.78 -11.60
C THR A 190 -10.13 10.32 -11.86
N ALA A 191 -9.87 9.80 -13.05
CA ALA A 191 -10.11 8.41 -13.38
C ALA A 191 -8.96 7.50 -12.88
N PRO A 192 -9.23 6.21 -12.62
CA PRO A 192 -8.19 5.27 -12.21
C PRO A 192 -7.13 5.05 -13.30
N HIS A 193 -5.88 4.99 -12.87
CA HIS A 193 -4.70 4.63 -13.66
C HIS A 193 -4.22 3.26 -13.21
N ARG A 194 -4.02 2.34 -14.15
CA ARG A 194 -3.51 1.01 -13.84
C ARG A 194 -1.98 1.00 -13.95
N PHE A 195 -1.34 0.56 -12.87
CA PHE A 195 0.09 0.36 -12.74
C PHE A 195 0.36 -1.14 -12.75
N THR A 196 1.17 -1.60 -13.71
CA THR A 196 1.61 -3.00 -13.76
C THR A 196 3.12 -3.11 -13.81
N LEU A 197 3.64 -4.16 -13.16
CA LEU A 197 5.04 -4.54 -13.23
C LEU A 197 5.14 -5.73 -14.20
N PRO A 198 5.84 -5.61 -15.34
CA PRO A 198 6.04 -6.71 -16.28
C PRO A 198 6.99 -7.78 -15.73
#